data_AF-A0A954C1U7-F1
#
_entry.id   AF-A0A954C1U7-F1
#
_cell.length_a   1.000
_cell.length_b   1.000
_cell.length_c   1.000
_cell.angle_alpha   90.00
_cell.angle_beta   90.00
_cell.angle_gamma   90.00
#
_symmetry.space_group_name_H-M   'P 1'
#
loop_
_entity.id
_entity.type
_entity.pdbx_description
1 polymer ?
#
loop_
_entity_poly.entity_id
_entity_poly.type
_entity_poly.pdbx_seq_one_letter_code
_entity_poly.pdbx_strand_id
1 'polypeptide(L)' 'MNVTRALDANLNRALEALRVVEDYARFVVGRPGAARQAKAIRHATHAAVHELVPAAALLGARDAEG' A
#
# COMPACT_ATOMS: atom_id res chain seq x y z
N MET A 1 -14.67 5.87 13.95
CA MET A 1 -13.77 5.41 12.88
C MET A 1 -14.34 4.12 12.31
N ASN A 2 -14.76 4.10 11.03
CA ASN A 2 -15.28 2.90 10.37
C ASN A 2 -14.11 1.93 10.10
N VAL A 3 -14.29 0.62 10.34
CA VAL A 3 -13.29 -0.44 10.09
C VAL A 3 -12.75 -0.36 8.66
N THR A 4 -13.60 -0.10 7.68
CA THR A 4 -13.19 0.01 6.27
C THR A 4 -12.31 1.23 6.01
N ARG A 5 -12.53 2.34 6.73
CA ARG A 5 -11.69 3.54 6.68
C ARG A 5 -10.32 3.30 7.31
N ALA A 6 -10.30 2.56 8.42
CA ALA A 6 -9.06 2.16 9.09
C ALA A 6 -8.20 1.27 8.18
N LEU A 7 -8.85 0.32 7.49
CA LEU A 7 -8.21 -0.56 6.53
C LEU A 7 -7.65 0.22 5.34
N ASP A 8 -8.42 1.13 4.73
CA ASP A 8 -7.96 1.95 3.61
C ASP A 8 -6.76 2.84 3.99
N ALA A 9 -6.84 3.50 5.15
CA ALA A 9 -5.74 4.34 5.64
C ALA A 9 -4.46 3.52 5.90
N ASN A 10 -4.59 2.33 6.49
CA ASN A 10 -3.44 1.46 6.75
C ASN A 10 -2.88 0.84 5.47
N LEU A 11 -3.73 0.48 4.50
CA LEU A 11 -3.30 0.01 3.19
C LEU A 11 -2.47 1.11 2.50
N ASN A 12 -2.98 2.34 2.43
CA ASN A 12 -2.26 3.46 1.81
C ASN A 12 -0.89 3.71 2.47
N ARG A 13 -0.81 3.69 3.81
CA ARG A 13 0.46 3.83 4.54
C ARG A 13 1.44 2.70 4.24
N ALA A 14 0.96 1.46 4.20
CA ALA A 14 1.81 0.30 3.91
C ALA A 14 2.37 0.37 2.47
N LEU A 15 1.53 0.73 1.50
CA LEU A 15 1.96 0.87 0.11
C LEU A 15 2.97 2.00 -0.07
N GLU A 16 2.78 3.13 0.62
CA GLU A 16 3.72 4.25 0.58
C GLU A 16 5.05 3.90 1.28
N ALA A 17 5.01 3.23 2.43
CA ALA A 17 6.21 2.75 3.10
C ALA A 17 7.02 1.80 2.20
N LEU A 18 6.35 0.88 1.49
CA LEU A 18 7.01 -0.01 0.53
C LEU A 18 7.59 0.74 -0.67
N ARG A 19 6.93 1.82 -1.13
CA ARG A 19 7.46 2.70 -2.18
C ARG A 19 8.74 3.40 -1.72
N VAL A 20 8.76 3.91 -0.48
CA VAL A 20 9.95 4.53 0.11
C VAL A 20 11.10 3.52 0.23
N VAL A 21 10.82 2.28 0.65
CA VAL A 21 11.83 1.21 0.70
C VAL A 21 12.34 0.87 -0.72
N GLU A 22 11.45 0.82 -1.72
CA GLU A 22 11.82 0.62 -3.13
C GLU A 22 12.77 1.71 -3.63
N ASP A 23 12.43 2.98 -3.39
CA ASP A 23 13.22 4.14 -3.79
C ASP A 23 14.56 4.20 -3.05
N TYR A 24 14.57 3.95 -1.74
CA TYR A 24 15.80 3.90 -0.94
C TYR A 24 16.76 2.80 -1.45
N ALA A 25 16.22 1.61 -1.71
CA ALA A 25 17.01 0.51 -2.27
C ALA A 25 17.55 0.83 -3.67
N ARG A 26 16.78 1.55 -4.50
CA ARG A 26 17.18 1.92 -5.87
C ARG A 26 18.21 3.04 -5.90
N PHE A 27 17.97 4.12 -5.16
CA PHE A 27 18.69 5.38 -5.33
C PHE A 27 19.75 5.63 -4.26
N VAL A 28 19.62 5.07 -3.06
CA VAL A 28 20.57 5.29 -1.96
C VAL A 28 21.51 4.09 -1.81
N VAL A 29 20.95 2.88 -1.69
CA VAL A 29 21.76 1.67 -1.43
C VAL A 29 22.28 1.01 -2.72
N GLY A 30 21.65 1.27 -3.87
CA GLY A 30 22.03 0.67 -5.14
C GLY A 30 21.83 -0.85 -5.18
N ARG A 31 20.81 -1.39 -4.49
CA ARG A 31 20.49 -2.82 -4.44
C ARG A 31 19.24 -3.14 -5.28
N PRO A 32 19.38 -3.38 -6.59
CA PRO A 32 18.23 -3.57 -7.48
C PRO A 32 17.38 -4.80 -7.13
N GLY A 33 17.97 -5.83 -6.51
CA GLY A 33 17.23 -6.99 -6.00
C GLY A 33 16.24 -6.60 -4.89
N ALA A 34 16.67 -5.78 -3.93
CA ALA A 34 15.83 -5.31 -2.83
C ALA A 34 14.71 -4.38 -3.34
N ALA A 35 15.02 -3.50 -4.31
CA ALA A 35 14.01 -2.65 -4.95
C ALA A 35 12.92 -3.50 -5.65
N ARG A 36 13.32 -4.55 -6.40
CA ARG A 36 12.36 -5.47 -7.02
C ARG A 36 11.51 -6.22 -6.00
N GLN A 37 12.11 -6.65 -4.90
CA GLN A 37 11.39 -7.34 -3.83
C GLN A 37 10.38 -6.41 -3.14
N ALA A 38 10.75 -5.18 -2.82
CA ALA A 38 9.84 -4.17 -2.26
C ALA A 38 8.66 -3.89 -3.20
N LYS A 39 8.93 -3.72 -4.51
CA LYS A 39 7.90 -3.59 -5.54
C LYS A 39 6.95 -4.80 -5.57
N ALA A 40 7.49 -6.02 -5.53
CA ALA A 40 6.69 -7.24 -5.55
C ALA A 40 5.78 -7.36 -4.30
N ILE A 41 6.32 -7.07 -3.12
CA ILE A 41 5.54 -7.06 -1.86
C ILE A 41 4.44 -6.00 -1.91
N ARG A 42 4.72 -4.82 -2.47
CA ARG A 42 3.72 -3.74 -2.65
C ARG A 42 2.56 -4.18 -3.52
N HIS A 43 2.83 -4.82 -4.66
CA HIS A 43 1.78 -5.37 -5.52
C HIS A 43 1.01 -6.51 -4.86
N ALA A 44 1.70 -7.44 -4.19
CA ALA A 44 1.06 -8.55 -3.48
C ALA A 44 0.15 -8.06 -2.34
N THR A 45 0.60 -7.04 -1.59
CA THR A 45 -0.19 -6.42 -0.52
C THR A 45 -1.46 -5.78 -1.05
N HIS A 46 -1.36 -5.00 -2.13
CA HIS A 46 -2.52 -4.39 -2.77
C HIS A 46 -3.51 -5.44 -3.29
N ALA A 47 -3.01 -6.48 -3.97
CA ALA A 47 -3.84 -7.57 -4.49
C ALA A 47 -4.55 -8.34 -3.37
N ALA A 48 -3.82 -8.74 -2.33
CA ALA A 48 -4.38 -9.49 -1.20
C ALA A 48 -5.51 -8.72 -0.50
N VAL A 49 -5.37 -7.39 -0.32
CA VAL A 49 -6.44 -6.60 0.29
C VAL A 49 -7.65 -6.48 -0.64
N HIS A 50 -7.44 -6.37 -1.96
CA HIS A 50 -8.54 -6.32 -2.93
C HIS A 50 -9.30 -7.65 -3.05
N GLU A 51 -8.65 -8.79 -2.77
CA GLU A 51 -9.31 -10.09 -2.68
C GLU A 51 -10.20 -10.20 -1.43
N LEU A 52 -9.77 -9.59 -0.32
CA LEU A 52 -10.48 -9.65 0.96
C LEU A 52 -11.60 -8.62 1.10
N VAL A 53 -11.43 -7.44 0.49
CA VAL A 53 -12.35 -6.31 0.62
C VAL A 53 -12.58 -5.69 -0.76
N PRO A 54 -13.85 -5.62 -1.24
CA PRO A 54 -14.15 -4.95 -2.50
C PRO A 54 -13.67 -3.50 -2.49
N ALA A 55 -13.03 -3.05 -3.57
CA ALA A 55 -12.53 -1.68 -3.68
C ALA A 55 -13.59 -0.61 -3.39
N ALA A 56 -14.84 -0.85 -3.79
CA ALA A 56 -15.96 0.04 -3.52
C ALA A 56 -16.20 0.29 -2.02
N ALA A 57 -15.95 -0.71 -1.16
CA ALA A 57 -16.08 -0.56 0.28
C ALA A 57 -14.96 0.33 0.85
N LEU A 58 -13.73 0.22 0.32
CA LEU A 58 -12.58 1.04 0.71
C LEU A 58 -12.71 2.49 0.22
N LEU A 59 -13.18 2.68 -1.02
CA LEU A 59 -13.36 3.99 -1.63
C LEU A 59 -14.50 4.79 -0.99
N GLY A 60 -15.64 4.15 -0.69
CA GLY A 60 -16.77 4.80 -0.02
C GLY A 60 -16.45 5.30 1.40
N ALA A 61 -15.35 4.85 1.99
CA ALA A 61 -14.85 5.35 3.27
C ALA A 61 -13.96 6.58 3.15
N ARG A 62 -13.54 6.98 1.94
CA ARG A 62 -12.70 8.17 1.69
C ARG A 62 -13.52 9.47 1.73
N ASP A 63 -14.81 9.39 1.43
CA ASP A 63 -15.76 10.51 1.39
C ASP A 63 -16.41 10.82 2.76
N ALA A 64 -15.61 11.09 3.81
CA ALA A 64 -16.14 11.97 4.84
C ALA A 64 -15.24 13.19 4.94
N GLU A 65 -15.79 14.27 4.40
CA GLU A 65 -15.68 15.67 4.81
C GLU A 65 -14.51 15.97 5.75
N GLY A 66 -13.57 16.76 5.23
CA GLY A 66 -12.72 17.61 6.06
C GLY A 66 -13.52 18.76 6.65
#